data_AF-A0A0N0CTX8-F1
#
_entry.id   AF-A0A0N0CTX8-F1
#
_cell.length_a   1.000
_cell.length_b   1.000
_cell.length_c   1.000
_cell.angle_alpha   90.00
_cell.angle_beta   90.00
_cell.angle_gamma   90.00
#
_symmetry.space_group_name_H-M   'P 1'
#
loop_
_entity.id
_entity.type
_entity.pdbx_description
1 polymer ?
#
loop_
_entity_poly.entity_id
_entity_poly.type
_entity_poly.pdbx_seq_one_letter_code
_entity_poly.pdbx_strand_id
1 'polypeptide(L)'
;MNNYSYPIFPDWSKEELMDMMALYNAVESAYEDANGVNSEKVVKLYNRFREINPAKMEQKQIDRDFQNISDYSIYKTFQAATKAKTKNVRM
;
A
#
# COMPACT_ATOMS: atom_id res chain seq x y z
N MET A 1 -18.28 4.44 2.89
CA MET A 1 -17.22 3.57 3.40
C MET A 1 -17.34 2.26 2.66
N ASN A 2 -16.53 2.05 1.63
CA ASN A 2 -16.48 0.76 0.93
C ASN A 2 -15.78 -0.23 1.85
N ASN A 3 -16.46 -1.32 2.19
CA ASN A 3 -15.88 -2.43 2.95
C ASN A 3 -15.01 -3.25 2.02
N TYR A 4 -13.79 -2.79 1.76
CA TYR A 4 -12.80 -3.58 1.04
C TYR A 4 -12.30 -4.69 1.95
N SER A 5 -12.68 -5.93 1.64
CA SER A 5 -12.12 -7.12 2.27
C SER A 5 -10.89 -7.52 1.46
N TYR A 6 -9.77 -6.84 1.74
CA TYR A 6 -8.48 -7.21 1.15
C TYR A 6 -8.10 -8.64 1.58
N PRO A 7 -7.33 -9.39 0.76
CA PRO A 7 -6.96 -10.77 1.08
C PRO A 7 -6.31 -10.83 2.46
N ILE A 8 -7.02 -11.43 3.42
CA ILE A 8 -6.50 -11.72 4.75
C ILE A 8 -5.73 -13.02 4.61
N PHE A 9 -4.40 -12.96 4.67
CA PHE A 9 -3.59 -14.16 4.75
C PHE A 9 -3.79 -14.78 6.14
N PRO A 10 -4.16 -16.07 6.25
CA PRO A 10 -4.44 -16.73 7.53
C PRO A 10 -3.29 -16.66 8.53
N ASP A 11 -2.07 -16.43 8.04
CA ASP A 11 -0.83 -16.52 8.81
C ASP A 11 -0.36 -15.17 9.38
N TRP A 12 -1.05 -14.06 9.09
CA TRP A 12 -0.66 -12.75 9.62
C TRP A 12 -1.14 -12.55 11.06
N SER A 13 -0.21 -12.07 11.90
CA SER A 13 -0.54 -11.56 13.22
C SER A 13 -1.42 -10.31 13.13
N LYS A 14 -2.06 -9.95 14.24
CA LYS A 14 -2.88 -8.74 14.33
C LYS A 14 -2.08 -7.47 13.97
N GLU A 15 -0.82 -7.41 14.33
CA GLU A 15 0.06 -6.27 14.04
C GLU A 15 0.35 -6.14 12.55
N GLU A 16 0.67 -7.25 11.89
CA GLU A 16 0.91 -7.29 10.45
C GLU A 16 -0.33 -6.92 9.65
N LEU A 17 -1.51 -7.35 10.11
CA LEU A 17 -2.78 -6.93 9.50
C LEU A 17 -2.99 -5.41 9.61
N MET A 18 -2.69 -4.81 10.77
CA MET A 18 -2.79 -3.36 10.95
C MET A 18 -1.79 -2.60 10.06
N ASP A 19 -0.57 -3.11 9.92
CA ASP A 19 0.45 -2.55 9.03
C ASP A 19 -0.01 -2.57 7.56
N MET A 20 -0.61 -3.67 7.12
CA MET A 20 -1.12 -3.81 5.76
C MET A 20 -2.33 -2.92 5.48
N MET A 21 -3.27 -2.82 6.43
CA MET A 21 -4.37 -1.85 6.32
C MET A 21 -3.86 -0.41 6.23
N ALA A 22 -2.82 -0.07 7.01
CA ALA A 22 -2.22 1.25 6.95
C ALA A 22 -1.58 1.54 5.57
N LEU A 23 -0.95 0.54 4.95
CA LEU A 23 -0.42 0.65 3.59
C LEU A 23 -1.54 0.85 2.56
N TYR A 24 -2.61 0.06 2.60
CA TYR A 24 -3.74 0.20 1.69
C TYR A 24 -4.38 1.59 1.78
N ASN A 25 -4.67 2.07 2.99
CA ASN A 25 -5.22 3.41 3.21
C ASN A 25 -4.29 4.52 2.69
N ALA A 26 -2.97 4.34 2.83
CA ALA A 26 -2.00 5.29 2.30
C ALA A 26 -1.98 5.30 0.77
N VAL A 27 -2.15 4.15 0.13
CA VAL A 27 -2.28 4.04 -1.31
C VAL A 27 -3.57 4.70 -1.79
N GLU A 28 -4.72 4.38 -1.20
CA GLU A 28 -6.01 5.03 -1.50
C GLU A 28 -5.92 6.55 -1.38
N SER A 29 -5.33 7.05 -0.29
CA SER A 29 -5.13 8.50 -0.08
C SER A 29 -4.26 9.15 -1.16
N ALA A 30 -3.34 8.41 -1.78
CA ALA A 30 -2.52 8.91 -2.87
C ALA A 30 -3.34 9.18 -4.14
N TYR A 31 -4.40 8.41 -4.39
CA TYR A 31 -5.30 8.56 -5.54
C TYR A 31 -6.51 9.45 -5.24
N GLU A 32 -7.08 9.35 -4.04
CA GLU A 32 -8.38 9.95 -3.71
C GLU A 32 -8.29 11.31 -3.01
N ASP A 33 -7.34 11.52 -2.09
CA ASP A 33 -7.25 12.76 -1.32
C ASP A 33 -6.67 13.89 -2.18
N ALA A 34 -7.29 15.07 -2.22
CA ALA A 34 -6.84 16.29 -2.90
C ALA A 34 -5.49 16.86 -2.40
N ASN A 35 -4.99 16.40 -1.25
CA ASN A 35 -3.65 16.73 -0.73
C ASN A 35 -2.62 15.61 -0.96
N GLY A 36 -3.05 14.45 -1.44
CA GLY A 36 -2.22 13.24 -1.55
C GLY A 36 -1.77 12.71 -0.18
N VAL A 37 -0.77 11.85 -0.19
CA VAL A 37 -0.23 11.22 1.03
C VAL A 37 1.25 11.56 1.21
N ASN A 38 1.72 11.66 2.46
CA ASN A 38 3.14 11.88 2.72
C ASN A 38 4.01 10.75 2.10
N SER A 39 5.01 11.13 1.31
CA SER A 39 5.86 10.18 0.55
C SER A 39 6.69 9.29 1.48
N GLU A 40 7.27 9.85 2.54
CA GLU A 40 8.04 9.08 3.53
C GLU A 40 7.18 8.02 4.24
N LYS A 41 5.92 8.35 4.56
CA LYS A 41 4.95 7.41 5.13
C LYS A 41 4.71 6.22 4.19
N VAL A 42 4.50 6.47 2.89
CA VAL A 42 4.31 5.39 1.90
C VAL A 42 5.55 4.50 1.83
N VAL A 43 6.75 5.10 1.76
CA VAL A 43 8.01 4.34 1.71
C VAL A 43 8.19 3.48 2.95
N LYS A 44 7.92 4.03 4.15
CA LYS A 44 8.01 3.29 5.41
C LYS A 44 7.04 2.10 5.45
N LEU A 45 5.77 2.32 5.08
CA LEU A 45 4.75 1.28 5.07
C LEU A 45 5.07 0.19 4.03
N TYR A 46 5.56 0.57 2.85
CA TYR A 46 5.98 -0.39 1.83
C TYR A 46 7.18 -1.24 2.28
N ASN A 47 8.15 -0.65 2.97
CA ASN A 47 9.27 -1.41 3.53
C ASN A 47 8.79 -2.41 4.59
N ARG A 48 7.83 -2.01 5.45
CA ARG A 48 7.21 -2.92 6.41
C ARG A 48 6.48 -4.08 5.71
N PHE A 49 5.71 -3.80 4.67
CA PHE A 49 5.10 -4.84 3.83
C PHE A 49 6.13 -5.82 3.26
N ARG A 50 7.31 -5.35 2.83
CA ARG A 50 8.38 -6.24 2.35
C ARG A 50 8.99 -7.11 3.45
N GLU A 51 8.97 -6.67 4.70
CA GLU A 51 9.40 -7.49 5.84
C GLU A 51 8.38 -8.60 6.12
N ILE A 52 7.09 -8.28 6.06
CA ILE A 52 5.98 -9.22 6.26
C ILE A 52 5.93 -10.25 5.13
N ASN A 53 6.06 -9.82 3.88
CA ASN A 53 6.05 -10.67 2.69
C ASN A 53 7.39 -10.56 1.94
N PRO A 54 8.46 -11.26 2.36
CA PRO A 54 9.77 -11.14 1.72
C PRO A 54 9.80 -11.70 0.28
N ALA A 55 8.87 -12.60 -0.06
CA ALA A 55 8.80 -13.20 -1.38
C ALA A 55 8.25 -12.23 -2.44
N LYS A 56 9.06 -11.89 -3.44
CA LYS A 56 8.67 -10.95 -4.52
C LYS A 56 7.44 -11.40 -5.33
N MET A 57 7.23 -12.70 -5.49
CA MET A 57 6.07 -13.23 -6.21
C MET A 57 4.78 -13.01 -5.43
N GLU A 58 4.82 -13.20 -4.12
CA GLU A 58 3.70 -12.92 -3.22
C GLU A 58 3.38 -11.43 -3.18
N GLN A 59 4.40 -10.57 -3.09
CA GLN A 59 4.21 -9.12 -3.17
C GLN A 59 3.48 -8.69 -4.45
N LYS A 60 3.86 -9.27 -5.60
CA LYS A 60 3.21 -9.01 -6.89
C LYS A 60 1.77 -9.54 -6.94
N GLN A 61 1.50 -10.68 -6.32
CA GLN A 61 0.17 -11.25 -6.24
C GLN A 61 -0.75 -10.33 -5.42
N ILE A 62 -0.26 -9.86 -4.26
CA ILE A 62 -0.97 -8.91 -3.39
C ILE A 62 -1.24 -7.59 -4.12
N ASP A 63 -0.23 -7.01 -4.79
CA ASP A 63 -0.41 -5.77 -5.56
C ASP A 63 -1.45 -5.94 -6.68
N ARG A 64 -1.43 -7.08 -7.39
CA ARG A 64 -2.41 -7.40 -8.44
C ARG A 64 -3.82 -7.57 -7.88
N ASP A 65 -3.97 -8.32 -6.80
CA ASP A 65 -5.29 -8.60 -6.21
C ASP A 65 -5.90 -7.33 -5.62
N PHE A 66 -5.08 -6.51 -4.97
CA PHE A 66 -5.47 -5.17 -4.52
C PHE A 66 -5.90 -4.30 -5.71
N GLN A 67 -5.09 -4.24 -6.77
CA GLN A 67 -5.38 -3.43 -7.95
C GLN A 67 -6.66 -3.86 -8.69
N ASN A 68 -6.95 -5.16 -8.76
CA ASN A 68 -8.18 -5.65 -9.40
C ASN A 68 -9.46 -5.21 -8.66
N ILE A 69 -9.36 -4.86 -7.37
CA ILE A 69 -10.49 -4.47 -6.53
C ILE A 69 -10.62 -2.95 -6.43
N SER A 70 -9.49 -2.24 -6.29
CA SER A 70 -9.45 -0.79 -6.03
C SER A 70 -9.09 0.07 -7.25
N ASP A 71 -8.64 -0.54 -8.35
CA ASP A 71 -7.97 0.11 -9.49
C ASP A 71 -6.62 0.80 -9.14
N TYR A 72 -6.13 0.64 -7.90
CA TYR A 72 -4.91 1.29 -7.41
C TYR A 72 -3.74 0.31 -7.31
N SER A 73 -2.51 0.77 -7.56
CA SER A 73 -1.31 -0.07 -7.37
C SER A 73 -0.47 0.39 -6.20
N ILE A 74 -0.16 -0.55 -5.31
CA ILE A 74 0.76 -0.39 -4.17
C ILE A 74 2.16 -0.09 -4.71
N TYR A 75 2.64 -0.91 -5.65
CA TYR A 75 4.02 -0.79 -6.14
C TYR A 75 4.25 0.51 -6.89
N LYS A 76 3.31 0.92 -7.76
CA LYS A 76 3.43 2.20 -8.47
C LYS A 76 3.42 3.39 -7.51
N THR A 77 2.59 3.34 -6.47
CA THR A 77 2.55 4.39 -5.44
C THR A 77 3.85 4.48 -4.67
N PHE A 78 4.45 3.35 -4.29
CA PHE A 78 5.78 3.31 -3.69
C PHE A 78 6.86 3.89 -4.61
N GLN A 79 6.85 3.53 -5.91
CA GLN A 79 7.80 4.08 -6.87
C GLN A 79 7.66 5.60 -7.01
N ALA A 80 6.44 6.11 -7.07
CA ALA A 80 6.16 7.53 -7.14
C ALA A 80 6.62 8.25 -5.85
N ALA A 81 6.31 7.68 -4.68
CA ALA A 81 6.74 8.20 -3.38
C ALA A 81 8.27 8.29 -3.28
N THR A 82 9.00 7.27 -3.73
CA THR A 82 10.48 7.23 -3.73
C THR A 82 11.09 8.30 -4.64
N LYS A 83 10.38 8.68 -5.72
CA LYS A 83 10.83 9.67 -6.70
C LYS A 83 10.28 11.07 -6.43
N ALA A 84 9.40 11.22 -5.44
CA ALA A 84 8.71 12.47 -5.18
C ALA A 84 9.71 13.56 -4.77
N LYS A 85 9.59 14.75 -5.37
CA LYS A 85 10.34 15.95 -4.98
C LYS A 85 9.62 16.77 -3.92
N THR A 86 8.38 16.40 -3.62
CA THR A 86 7.45 17.07 -2.71
C THR A 86 7.17 16.19 -1.50
N LYS A 87 6.73 16.82 -0.39
CA LYS A 87 6.37 16.13 0.85
C LYS A 87 5.25 15.09 0.65
N ASN A 88 4.29 15.41 -0.22
CA ASN A 88 3.17 14.52 -0.53
C ASN A 88 3.27 14.01 -1.97
N VAL A 89 2.85 12.77 -2.18
CA VAL A 89 2.69 12.11 -3.48
C VAL A 89 1.21 12.00 -3.81
N ARG A 90 0.89 12.25 -5.08
CA ARG A 90 -0.41 12.04 -5.70
C ARG A 90 -0.24 11.10 -6.88
N MET A 91 -1.21 10.25 -7.11
CA MET A 91 -1.23 9.28 -8.21
C MET A 91 -2.25 9.63 -9.29
#